data_AF-A0AAN7UWE0-F1
#
_entry.id   AF-A0AAN7UWE0-F1
#
_cell.length_a   1.000
_cell.length_b   1.000
_cell.length_c   1.000
_cell.angle_alpha   90.00
_cell.angle_beta   90.00
_cell.angle_gamma   90.00
#
_symmetry.space_group_name_H-M   'P 1'
#
loop_
_entity.id
_entity.type
_entity.pdbx_description
1 polymer ?
#
loop_
_entity_poly.entity_id
_entity_poly.type
_entity_poly.pdbx_seq_one_letter_code
_entity_poly.pdbx_strand_id
1 'polypeptide(L)'
;MDSVWVSSENSPTFEISITADCVALHGNIIQLLSALTSFVRNVREARSDIDAVSRELHSLQTVLELLEEDADLSPPDLVERTVVVVKHCSSILDKVEASITILNDPGLSKQQKRAQWLNSGVSEISDFRATLEAHRIALGLALDLIGVYVS
;
A
#
# COMPACT_ATOMS: atom_id res chain seq x y z
N MET A 1 -50.51 19.88 -14.78
CA MET A 1 -51.14 19.19 -13.65
C MET A 1 -50.97 17.70 -13.90
N ASP A 2 -50.02 16.98 -13.32
CA ASP A 2 -49.00 17.28 -12.33
C ASP A 2 -47.81 16.34 -12.52
N SER A 3 -46.64 16.86 -12.18
CA SER A 3 -45.35 16.20 -12.11
C SER A 3 -45.32 15.11 -11.02
N VAL A 4 -44.37 14.18 -11.13
CA VAL A 4 -43.24 13.97 -10.19
C VAL A 4 -42.75 12.50 -10.23
N TRP A 5 -41.49 12.33 -10.67
CA TRP A 5 -40.37 11.53 -10.14
C TRP A 5 -40.68 10.33 -9.21
N VAL A 6 -40.00 9.18 -9.34
CA VAL A 6 -38.60 9.01 -8.90
C VAL A 6 -37.91 7.90 -9.71
N SER A 7 -36.80 8.29 -10.35
CA SER A 7 -35.70 7.37 -10.66
C SER A 7 -34.97 7.04 -9.37
N SER A 8 -34.81 5.75 -9.07
CA SER A 8 -33.74 5.25 -8.22
C SER A 8 -33.47 3.80 -8.62
N GLU A 9 -32.69 3.64 -9.68
CA GLU A 9 -31.94 2.41 -9.90
C GLU A 9 -30.88 2.33 -8.80
N ASN A 10 -31.23 1.70 -7.69
CA ASN A 10 -30.26 1.19 -6.72
C ASN A 10 -29.34 0.20 -7.44
N SER A 11 -28.12 0.63 -7.77
CA SER A 11 -27.02 -0.26 -8.15
C SER A 11 -25.99 -0.29 -7.02
N PRO A 12 -26.06 -1.25 -6.08
CA PRO A 12 -25.08 -1.38 -5.02
C PRO A 12 -23.90 -2.22 -5.51
N THR A 13 -23.02 -1.70 -6.37
CA THR A 13 -21.87 -2.51 -6.85
C THR A 13 -20.54 -1.78 -7.09
N PHE A 14 -20.40 -0.48 -6.83
CA PHE A 14 -19.12 0.21 -7.05
C PHE A 14 -18.40 0.67 -5.78
N GLU A 15 -19.11 1.12 -4.75
CA GLU A 15 -18.53 1.58 -3.47
C GLU A 15 -17.79 0.44 -2.72
N ILE A 16 -18.18 -0.81 -2.94
CA ILE A 16 -17.61 -1.98 -2.25
C ILE A 16 -16.17 -2.30 -2.71
N SER A 17 -15.69 -1.79 -3.86
CA SER A 17 -14.37 -2.21 -4.36
C SER A 17 -13.20 -1.46 -3.73
N ILE A 18 -13.26 -0.14 -3.58
CA ILE A 18 -12.09 0.63 -3.12
C ILE A 18 -11.85 0.47 -1.62
N THR A 19 -12.91 0.53 -0.81
CA THR A 19 -12.84 0.30 0.65
C THR A 19 -12.29 -1.09 0.94
N ALA A 20 -12.79 -2.12 0.27
CA ALA A 20 -12.29 -3.48 0.45
C ALA A 20 -10.81 -3.62 0.05
N ASP A 21 -10.40 -3.01 -1.07
CA ASP A 21 -9.01 -3.01 -1.52
C ASP A 21 -8.10 -2.27 -0.51
N CYS A 22 -8.53 -1.14 0.05
CA CYS A 22 -7.81 -0.39 1.09
C CYS A 22 -7.66 -1.21 2.38
N VAL A 23 -8.73 -1.81 2.87
CA VAL A 23 -8.73 -2.66 4.08
C VAL A 23 -7.80 -3.86 3.91
N ALA A 24 -7.88 -4.55 2.76
CA ALA A 24 -7.00 -5.67 2.46
C ALA A 24 -5.52 -5.22 2.45
N LEU A 25 -5.24 -4.08 1.81
CA LEU A 25 -3.89 -3.56 1.70
C LEU A 25 -3.32 -3.13 3.05
N HIS A 26 -4.13 -2.53 3.92
CA HIS A 26 -3.76 -2.24 5.31
C HIS A 26 -3.36 -3.53 6.05
N GLY A 27 -4.16 -4.59 5.94
CA GLY A 27 -3.82 -5.91 6.50
C GLY A 27 -2.45 -6.43 6.01
N ASN A 28 -2.17 -6.31 4.71
CA ASN A 28 -0.89 -6.71 4.12
C ASN A 28 0.28 -5.85 4.64
N ILE A 29 0.09 -4.54 4.81
CA ILE A 29 1.11 -3.65 5.38
C ILE A 29 1.50 -4.10 6.80
N ILE A 30 0.52 -4.44 7.65
CA ILE A 30 0.79 -4.91 9.02
C ILE A 30 1.62 -6.20 9.01
N GLN A 31 1.26 -7.15 8.15
CA GLN A 31 2.00 -8.42 8.02
C GLN A 31 3.44 -8.17 7.54
N LEU A 32 3.60 -7.31 6.54
CA LEU A 32 4.91 -6.97 6.00
C LEU A 32 5.81 -6.27 7.03
N LEU A 33 5.28 -5.30 7.79
CA LEU A 33 6.00 -4.63 8.88
C LEU A 33 6.51 -5.63 9.93
N SER A 34 5.72 -6.65 10.24
CA SER A 34 6.13 -7.73 11.14
C SER A 34 7.28 -8.57 10.54
N ALA A 35 7.19 -8.94 9.26
CA ALA A 35 8.24 -9.67 8.55
C ALA A 35 9.56 -8.88 8.48
N LEU A 36 9.48 -7.59 8.15
CA LEU A 36 10.60 -6.65 8.13
C LEU A 36 11.28 -6.54 9.51
N THR A 37 10.47 -6.41 10.57
CA THR A 37 10.97 -6.38 11.96
C THR A 37 11.67 -7.69 12.36
N SER A 38 11.16 -8.82 11.90
CA SER A 38 11.80 -10.12 12.11
C SER A 38 13.15 -10.22 11.39
N PHE A 39 13.23 -9.71 10.16
CA PHE A 39 14.45 -9.73 9.36
C PHE A 39 15.58 -8.92 10.00
N VAL A 40 15.32 -7.69 10.47
CA VAL A 40 16.36 -6.83 11.09
C VAL A 40 16.94 -7.41 12.38
N ARG A 41 16.23 -8.33 13.07
CA ARG A 41 16.77 -9.06 14.22
C ARG A 41 17.88 -10.03 13.82
N ASN A 42 17.87 -10.50 12.57
CA ASN A 42 18.87 -11.41 12.01
C ASN A 42 19.97 -10.69 11.24
N VAL A 43 19.65 -9.57 10.58
CA VAL A 43 20.58 -8.79 9.73
C VAL A 43 20.56 -7.33 10.18
N ARG A 44 21.48 -6.97 11.10
CA ARG A 44 21.49 -5.64 11.72
C ARG A 44 21.83 -4.53 10.72
N GLU A 45 22.66 -4.84 9.72
CA GLU A 45 23.04 -3.93 8.65
C GLU A 45 21.85 -3.47 7.80
N ALA A 46 20.76 -4.25 7.77
CA ALA A 46 19.56 -3.89 7.04
C ALA A 46 18.72 -2.81 7.74
N ARG A 47 18.99 -2.53 9.02
CA ARG A 47 18.10 -1.72 9.87
C ARG A 47 17.76 -0.36 9.27
N SER A 48 18.75 0.38 8.78
CA SER A 48 18.50 1.73 8.25
C SER A 48 17.57 1.71 7.03
N ASP A 49 17.80 0.78 6.10
CA ASP A 49 17.01 0.66 4.87
C ASP A 49 15.59 0.15 5.18
N ILE A 50 15.49 -0.84 6.06
CA ILE A 50 14.20 -1.41 6.50
C ILE A 50 13.39 -0.39 7.31
N ASP A 51 14.02 0.42 8.16
CA ASP A 51 13.37 1.51 8.88
C ASP A 51 12.83 2.56 7.88
N ALA A 52 13.55 2.81 6.77
CA ALA A 52 13.09 3.73 5.73
C ALA A 52 11.87 3.19 4.97
N VAL A 53 11.85 1.90 4.60
CA VAL A 53 10.67 1.28 3.97
C VAL A 53 9.50 1.20 4.93
N SER A 54 9.74 0.86 6.20
CA SER A 54 8.68 0.83 7.22
C SER A 54 7.99 2.17 7.41
N ARG A 55 8.74 3.29 7.37
CA ARG A 55 8.16 4.63 7.40
C ARG A 55 7.28 4.93 6.19
N GLU A 56 7.72 4.50 5.02
CA GLU A 56 6.93 4.66 3.79
C GLU A 56 5.64 3.84 3.84
N LEU A 57 5.71 2.59 4.33
CA LEU A 57 4.56 1.72 4.53
C LEU A 57 3.54 2.32 5.52
N HIS A 58 3.99 2.88 6.64
CA HIS A 58 3.10 3.59 7.56
C HIS A 58 2.46 4.82 6.91
N SER A 59 3.24 5.57 6.13
CA SER A 59 2.72 6.76 5.44
C SER A 59 1.69 6.38 4.36
N LEU A 60 1.89 5.26 3.67
CA LEU A 60 0.91 4.67 2.76
C LEU A 60 -0.34 4.21 3.50
N GLN A 61 -0.20 3.56 4.65
CA GLN A 61 -1.32 3.11 5.48
C GLN A 61 -2.25 4.29 5.84
N THR A 62 -1.68 5.41 6.30
CA THR A 62 -2.47 6.62 6.61
C THR A 62 -3.23 7.14 5.40
N VAL A 63 -2.63 7.13 4.21
CA VAL A 63 -3.32 7.58 2.98
C VAL A 63 -4.46 6.63 2.60
N LEU A 64 -4.29 5.31 2.80
CA LEU A 64 -5.34 4.32 2.55
C LEU A 64 -6.51 4.44 3.51
N GLU A 65 -6.24 4.72 4.79
CA GLU A 65 -7.27 4.97 5.81
C GLU A 65 -8.13 6.18 5.43
N LEU A 66 -7.50 7.29 5.00
CA LEU A 66 -8.24 8.47 4.56
C LEU A 66 -9.05 8.23 3.27
N LEU A 67 -8.48 7.47 2.32
CA LEU A 67 -9.22 7.10 1.10
C LEU A 67 -10.42 6.19 1.37
N GLU A 68 -10.31 5.31 2.38
CA GLU A 68 -11.44 4.51 2.84
C GLU A 68 -12.55 5.39 3.44
N GLU A 69 -12.19 6.39 4.25
CA GLU A 69 -13.14 7.33 4.86
C GLU A 69 -13.86 8.22 3.82
N ASP A 70 -13.15 8.64 2.78
CA ASP A 70 -13.66 9.56 1.75
C ASP A 70 -14.19 8.85 0.48
N ALA A 71 -14.25 7.50 0.48
CA ALA A 71 -14.63 6.71 -0.69
C ALA A 71 -16.02 7.08 -1.25
N ASP A 72 -17.01 7.26 -0.37
CA ASP A 72 -18.41 7.57 -0.73
C ASP A 72 -18.60 9.00 -1.24
N LEU A 73 -17.61 9.88 -1.01
CA LEU A 73 -17.65 11.29 -1.41
C LEU A 73 -16.94 11.52 -2.75
N SER A 74 -16.30 10.50 -3.29
CA SER A 74 -15.40 10.59 -4.44
C SER A 74 -16.14 10.49 -5.77
N PRO A 75 -15.83 11.34 -6.77
CA PRO A 75 -16.36 11.19 -8.12
C PRO A 75 -16.01 9.83 -8.74
N PRO A 76 -16.92 9.15 -9.47
CA PRO A 76 -16.69 7.81 -9.99
C PRO A 76 -15.41 7.64 -10.83
N ASP A 77 -15.11 8.61 -11.71
CA ASP A 77 -13.89 8.59 -12.55
C ASP A 77 -12.60 8.65 -11.73
N LEU A 78 -12.65 9.31 -10.56
CA LEU A 78 -11.52 9.42 -9.64
C LEU A 78 -11.36 8.11 -8.87
N VAL A 79 -12.46 7.51 -8.40
CA VAL A 79 -12.46 6.19 -7.75
C VAL A 79 -11.82 5.14 -8.66
N GLU A 80 -12.21 5.08 -9.93
CA GLU A 80 -11.66 4.10 -10.88
C GLU A 80 -10.12 4.21 -10.99
N ARG A 81 -9.60 5.44 -11.10
CA ARG A 81 -8.16 5.70 -11.19
C ARG A 81 -7.44 5.36 -9.88
N THR A 82 -8.03 5.72 -8.74
CA THR A 82 -7.46 5.43 -7.42
C THR A 82 -7.37 3.93 -7.18
N VAL A 83 -8.40 3.16 -7.53
CA VAL A 83 -8.40 1.68 -7.43
C VAL A 83 -7.23 1.07 -8.21
N VAL A 84 -6.90 1.58 -9.40
CA VAL A 84 -5.73 1.10 -10.16
C VAL A 84 -4.43 1.31 -9.39
N VAL A 85 -4.26 2.47 -8.76
CA VAL A 85 -3.07 2.77 -7.96
C VAL A 85 -3.01 1.90 -6.70
N VAL A 86 -4.13 1.66 -6.02
CA VAL A 86 -4.22 0.74 -4.86
C VAL A 86 -3.83 -0.69 -5.25
N LYS A 87 -4.30 -1.17 -6.41
CA LYS A 87 -3.91 -2.49 -6.94
C LYS A 87 -2.42 -2.59 -7.25
N HIS A 88 -1.82 -1.52 -7.78
CA HIS A 88 -0.37 -1.47 -7.95
C HIS A 88 0.37 -1.51 -6.62
N CYS A 89 -0.11 -0.81 -5.59
CA CYS A 89 0.44 -0.91 -4.24
C CYS A 89 0.42 -2.36 -3.74
N SER A 90 -0.72 -3.07 -3.89
CA SER A 90 -0.81 -4.49 -3.53
C SER A 90 0.26 -5.33 -4.21
N SER A 91 0.42 -5.18 -5.53
CA SER A 91 1.44 -5.93 -6.28
C SER A 91 2.87 -5.61 -5.81
N ILE A 92 3.15 -4.39 -5.38
CA ILE A 92 4.45 -4.03 -4.82
C ILE A 92 4.64 -4.64 -3.43
N LEU A 93 3.63 -4.61 -2.55
CA LEU A 93 3.73 -5.25 -1.23
C LEU A 93 4.00 -6.74 -1.34
N ASP A 94 3.32 -7.44 -2.25
CA ASP A 94 3.53 -8.87 -2.51
C ASP A 94 5.00 -9.15 -2.93
N LYS A 95 5.58 -8.25 -3.74
CA LYS A 95 6.99 -8.37 -4.15
C LYS A 95 7.96 -8.10 -3.00
N VAL A 96 7.69 -7.12 -2.15
CA VAL A 96 8.52 -6.86 -0.96
C VAL A 96 8.45 -8.05 -0.03
N GLU A 97 7.26 -8.58 0.23
CA GLU A 97 7.07 -9.75 1.09
C GLU A 97 7.81 -10.98 0.54
N ALA A 98 7.69 -11.27 -0.76
CA ALA A 98 8.41 -12.36 -1.40
C ALA A 98 9.93 -12.19 -1.25
N SER A 99 10.44 -10.97 -1.46
CA SER A 99 11.86 -10.66 -1.35
C SER A 99 12.37 -10.85 0.07
N ILE A 100 11.65 -10.34 1.07
CA ILE A 100 11.98 -10.51 2.49
C ILE A 100 11.90 -11.97 2.92
N THR A 101 10.93 -12.73 2.39
CA THR A 101 10.80 -14.16 2.66
C THR A 101 12.02 -14.93 2.17
N ILE A 102 12.50 -14.64 0.95
CA ILE A 102 13.72 -15.23 0.39
C ILE A 102 14.94 -14.83 1.24
N LEU A 103 15.10 -13.54 1.54
CA LEU A 103 16.23 -13.02 2.32
C LEU A 103 16.25 -13.55 3.77
N ASN A 104 15.08 -13.87 4.33
CA ASN A 104 14.92 -14.36 5.69
C ASN A 104 14.62 -15.86 5.78
N ASP A 105 14.87 -16.63 4.72
CA ASP A 105 14.59 -18.06 4.66
C ASP A 105 15.16 -18.80 5.92
N PRO A 106 14.36 -19.64 6.61
CA PRO A 106 14.78 -20.33 7.83
C PRO A 106 15.97 -21.29 7.64
N GLY A 107 16.19 -21.81 6.43
CA GLY A 107 17.31 -22.66 6.06
C GLY A 107 18.64 -21.92 5.86
N LEU A 108 18.62 -20.57 5.81
CA LEU A 108 19.83 -19.77 5.71
C LEU A 108 20.42 -19.45 7.09
N SER A 109 21.73 -19.63 7.21
CA SER A 109 22.49 -19.11 8.36
C SER A 109 22.47 -17.57 8.36
N LYS A 110 22.69 -16.95 9.53
CA LYS A 110 22.78 -15.49 9.65
C LYS A 110 23.82 -14.86 8.71
N GLN A 111 24.93 -15.56 8.48
CA GLN A 111 25.98 -15.10 7.57
C GLN A 111 25.50 -15.11 6.10
N GLN A 112 24.74 -16.13 5.69
CA GLN A 112 24.16 -16.18 4.34
C GLN A 112 23.12 -15.09 4.14
N LYS A 113 22.22 -14.87 5.11
CA LYS A 113 21.23 -13.78 5.07
C LYS A 113 21.90 -12.42 4.92
N ARG A 114 22.95 -12.17 5.70
CA ARG A 114 23.77 -10.96 5.63
C ARG A 114 24.45 -10.80 4.27
N ALA A 115 25.01 -11.88 3.72
CA ALA A 115 25.66 -11.83 2.41
C ALA A 115 24.66 -11.51 1.29
N GLN A 116 23.49 -12.15 1.28
CA GLN A 116 22.42 -11.85 0.32
C GLN A 116 21.93 -10.39 0.44
N TRP A 117 21.76 -9.91 1.68
CA TRP A 117 21.41 -8.52 1.93
C TRP A 117 22.39 -7.54 1.27
N LEU A 118 23.69 -7.72 1.51
CA LEU A 118 24.72 -6.84 0.99
C LEU A 118 24.92 -6.95 -0.53
N ASN A 119 24.58 -8.10 -1.12
CA ASN A 119 24.77 -8.32 -2.55
C ASN A 119 23.62 -7.77 -3.41
N SER A 120 22.37 -7.90 -2.96
CA SER A 120 21.20 -7.48 -3.74
C SER A 120 20.11 -6.82 -2.90
N GLY A 121 19.92 -7.24 -1.65
CA GLY A 121 18.80 -6.80 -0.81
C GLY A 121 18.75 -5.28 -0.59
N VAL A 122 19.90 -4.62 -0.41
CA VAL A 122 19.94 -3.15 -0.22
C VAL A 122 19.34 -2.40 -1.42
N SER A 123 19.75 -2.77 -2.65
CA SER A 123 19.27 -2.12 -3.86
C SER A 123 17.79 -2.40 -4.09
N GLU A 124 17.40 -3.67 -3.97
CA GLU A 124 16.02 -4.11 -4.20
C GLU A 124 15.03 -3.44 -3.24
N ILE A 125 15.35 -3.40 -1.94
CA ILE A 125 14.52 -2.72 -0.93
C ILE A 125 14.47 -1.20 -1.18
N SER A 126 15.56 -0.58 -1.64
CA SER A 126 15.56 0.83 -2.02
C SER A 126 14.66 1.11 -3.22
N ASP A 127 14.65 0.25 -4.24
CA ASP A 127 13.81 0.39 -5.42
C ASP A 127 12.32 0.24 -5.08
N PHE A 128 12.00 -0.70 -4.18
CA PHE A 128 10.65 -0.81 -3.63
C PHE A 128 10.25 0.43 -2.85
N ARG A 129 11.15 0.99 -2.02
CA ARG A 129 10.86 2.24 -1.30
C ARG A 129 10.48 3.36 -2.24
N ALA A 130 11.28 3.60 -3.27
CA ALA A 130 11.03 4.66 -4.25
C ALA A 130 9.70 4.45 -4.98
N THR A 131 9.38 3.19 -5.29
CA THR A 131 8.11 2.84 -5.93
C THR A 131 6.93 3.08 -4.99
N LEU A 132 7.01 2.66 -3.73
CA LEU A 132 5.98 2.89 -2.72
C LEU A 132 5.75 4.39 -2.49
N GLU A 133 6.82 5.17 -2.40
CA GLU A 133 6.76 6.62 -2.26
C GLU A 133 6.02 7.29 -3.42
N ALA A 134 6.33 6.89 -4.66
CA ALA A 134 5.64 7.42 -5.84
C ALA A 134 4.13 7.12 -5.81
N HIS A 135 3.74 5.91 -5.42
CA HIS A 135 2.32 5.54 -5.31
C HIS A 135 1.63 6.26 -4.16
N ARG A 136 2.29 6.38 -2.99
CA ARG A 136 1.77 7.15 -1.86
C ARG A 136 1.50 8.60 -2.26
N ILE A 137 2.44 9.24 -2.96
CA ILE A 137 2.26 10.62 -3.45
C ILE A 137 1.08 10.68 -4.41
N ALA A 138 0.96 9.75 -5.36
CA ALA A 138 -0.16 9.71 -6.29
C ALA A 138 -1.52 9.56 -5.59
N LEU A 139 -1.61 8.67 -4.59
CA LEU A 139 -2.82 8.50 -3.77
C LEU A 139 -3.12 9.75 -2.92
N GLY A 140 -2.09 10.39 -2.36
CA GLY A 140 -2.25 11.65 -1.63
C GLY A 140 -2.80 12.78 -2.51
N LEU A 141 -2.34 12.88 -3.77
CA LEU A 141 -2.89 13.85 -4.72
C LEU A 141 -4.35 13.55 -5.10
N ALA A 142 -4.71 12.25 -5.18
CA ALA A 142 -6.10 11.86 -5.40
C ALA A 142 -6.98 12.30 -4.21
N LEU A 143 -6.49 12.12 -2.98
CA LEU A 143 -7.17 12.58 -1.77
C LEU A 143 -7.33 14.10 -1.72
N ASP A 144 -6.27 14.86 -2.02
CA ASP A 144 -6.33 16.32 -2.10
C ASP A 144 -7.41 16.79 -3.10
N LEU A 145 -7.53 16.09 -4.23
CA LEU A 145 -8.53 16.38 -5.24
C LEU A 145 -9.95 16.04 -4.76
N ILE A 146 -10.15 14.94 -4.05
CA ILE A 146 -11.44 14.61 -3.40
C ILE A 146 -11.83 15.72 -2.43
N GLY A 147 -10.91 16.19 -1.59
CA GLY A 147 -11.14 17.29 -0.67
C GLY A 147 -11.62 18.57 -1.36
N VAL A 148 -11.10 18.87 -2.56
CA VAL A 148 -11.56 20.00 -3.39
C VAL A 148 -12.98 19.81 -3.93
N TYR A 149 -13.41 18.58 -4.23
CA TYR A 149 -14.77 18.31 -4.70
C TYR A 149 -15.82 18.40 -3.59
N VAL A 150 -15.43 18.10 -2.35
CA VAL A 150 -16.33 18.03 -1.18
C VAL A 150 -16.43 19.37 -0.44
N SER A 151 -15.45 20.28 -0.63
CA SER A 151 -15.40 21.62 -0.03
C SER A 151 -16.30 22.63 -0.72
#